data_AF-A0A1V6EQK2-F1
#
_entry.id   AF-A0A1V6EQK2-F1
#
_cell.length_a   1.000
_cell.length_b   1.000
_cell.length_c   1.000
_cell.angle_alpha   90.00
_cell.angle_beta   90.00
_cell.angle_gamma   90.00
#
_symmetry.space_group_name_H-M   'P 1'
#
loop_
_entity.id
_entity.type
_entity.pdbx_description
1 polymer ?
#
loop_
_entity_poly.entity_id
_entity_poly.type
_entity_poly.pdbx_seq_one_letter_code
_entity_poly.pdbx_strand_id
1 'polypeptide(L)'
;MKDDGLKHLVLRQNYGDRIECVFGMTRQGVRWRFQRLFNEIYVESYERVWWIEANFGTELRHHAITMAKERIELRKQAQKAGALCFSRRETGKESAGSGDFKL
;
A
#
# COMPACT_ATOMS: atom_id res chain seq x y z
N MET A 1 -2.79 24.35 -0.46
CA MET A 1 -2.41 23.52 0.70
C MET A 1 -2.02 24.49 1.80
N LYS A 2 -2.59 24.37 3.00
CA LYS A 2 -2.15 25.18 4.13
C LYS A 2 -0.72 24.75 4.46
N ASP A 3 0.16 25.73 4.63
CA ASP A 3 1.52 25.45 5.10
C ASP A 3 1.45 25.21 6.61
N ASP A 4 1.39 23.94 6.99
CA ASP A 4 1.38 23.52 8.39
C ASP A 4 2.78 23.65 9.05
N GLY A 5 3.75 24.28 8.36
CA GLY A 5 5.15 24.46 8.79
C GLY A 5 6.00 23.19 8.74
N LEU A 6 5.42 22.05 8.37
CA LEU A 6 6.07 20.74 8.36
C LEU A 6 6.63 20.39 6.97
N LYS A 7 7.82 19.79 6.96
CA LYS A 7 8.47 19.31 5.73
C LYS A 7 7.78 18.04 5.25
N HIS A 8 7.53 17.96 3.95
CA HIS A 8 7.01 16.77 3.29
C HIS A 8 7.89 16.41 2.09
N LEU A 9 7.99 15.11 1.82
CA LEU A 9 8.55 14.56 0.60
C LEU A 9 7.66 14.95 -0.58
N VAL A 10 8.27 15.42 -1.66
CA VAL A 10 7.55 15.80 -2.88
C VAL A 10 8.02 14.93 -4.03
N LEU A 11 7.07 14.31 -4.71
CA LEU A 11 7.33 13.60 -5.95
C LEU A 11 7.61 14.63 -7.07
N ARG A 12 8.89 14.95 -7.28
CA ARG A 12 9.36 15.93 -8.28
C ARG A 12 9.67 15.25 -9.61
N GLN A 13 8.81 15.47 -10.61
CA GLN A 13 9.06 15.44 -12.07
C GLN A 13 7.71 15.35 -12.82
N ASN A 14 7.74 15.62 -14.12
CA ASN A 14 6.61 15.34 -15.02
C ASN A 14 6.74 13.91 -15.55
N TYR A 15 6.13 12.98 -14.83
CA TYR A 15 6.21 11.55 -15.17
C TYR A 15 5.27 11.10 -16.30
N GLY A 16 4.51 12.03 -16.91
CA GLY A 16 3.69 11.83 -18.11
C GLY A 16 2.86 10.55 -18.12
N ASP A 17 2.67 9.99 -19.31
CA ASP A 17 1.93 8.75 -19.57
C ASP A 17 2.68 7.49 -19.10
N ARG A 18 4.00 7.60 -18.84
CA ARG A 18 4.81 6.48 -18.33
C ARG A 18 4.36 6.01 -16.95
N ILE A 19 3.91 6.92 -16.09
CA ILE A 19 3.40 6.51 -14.78
C ILE A 19 2.14 5.65 -14.92
N GLU A 20 1.26 6.00 -15.85
CA GLU A 20 0.02 5.26 -16.04
C GLU A 20 0.30 3.86 -16.59
N CYS A 21 1.23 3.72 -17.54
CA CYS A 21 1.67 2.40 -18.02
C CYS A 21 2.36 1.56 -16.93
N VAL A 22 3.24 2.15 -16.11
CA VAL A 22 4.03 1.39 -15.12
C VAL A 22 3.19 1.00 -13.90
N PHE A 23 2.37 1.92 -13.40
CA PHE A 23 1.61 1.71 -12.17
C PHE A 23 0.15 1.26 -12.43
N GLY A 24 -0.32 1.29 -13.69
CA GLY A 24 -1.69 0.95 -14.05
C GLY A 24 -2.73 1.91 -13.44
N MET A 25 -2.33 3.16 -13.19
CA MET A 25 -3.16 4.13 -12.47
C MET A 25 -2.86 5.57 -12.89
N THR A 26 -3.87 6.44 -12.74
CA THR A 26 -3.74 7.84 -13.16
C THR A 26 -2.67 8.58 -12.37
N ARG A 27 -2.13 9.65 -12.97
CA ARG A 27 -1.14 10.53 -12.34
C ARG A 27 -1.57 11.06 -10.97
N GLN A 28 -2.85 11.41 -10.83
CA GLN A 28 -3.40 11.88 -9.55
C GLN A 28 -3.47 10.74 -8.52
N GLY A 29 -3.84 9.54 -8.95
CA GLY A 29 -3.79 8.36 -8.09
C GLY A 29 -2.38 8.10 -7.56
N VAL A 30 -1.34 8.21 -8.40
CA VAL A 30 0.04 7.99 -7.95
C VAL A 30 0.46 9.07 -6.96
N ARG A 31 0.12 10.34 -7.23
CA ARG A 31 0.39 11.43 -6.28
C ARG A 31 -0.27 11.19 -4.93
N TRP A 32 -1.53 10.74 -4.93
CA TRP A 32 -2.24 10.42 -3.69
C TRP A 32 -1.59 9.24 -2.94
N ARG A 33 -1.25 8.15 -3.64
CA ARG A 33 -0.54 7.02 -3.02
C ARG A 33 0.84 7.42 -2.50
N PHE A 34 1.56 8.27 -3.23
CA PHE A 34 2.84 8.79 -2.78
C PHE A 34 2.70 9.57 -1.48
N GLN A 35 1.74 10.50 -1.42
CA GLN A 35 1.45 11.26 -0.20
C GLN A 35 1.13 10.33 0.97
N ARG A 36 0.20 9.39 0.76
CA ARG A 36 -0.23 8.46 1.81
C ARG A 36 0.91 7.55 2.27
N LEU A 37 1.68 6.98 1.36
CA LEU A 37 2.71 6.00 1.71
C LEU A 37 3.95 6.67 2.30
N PHE A 38 4.46 7.72 1.65
CA PHE A 38 5.75 8.31 2.02
C PHE A 38 5.64 9.43 3.04
N ASN A 39 4.61 10.29 2.94
CA ASN A 39 4.48 11.39 3.89
C ASN A 39 3.70 11.01 5.13
N GLU A 40 2.63 10.24 4.99
CA GLU A 40 1.85 9.85 6.17
C GLU A 40 2.44 8.60 6.80
N ILE A 41 2.39 7.44 6.13
CA ILE A 41 2.77 6.16 6.76
C ILE A 41 4.28 6.10 7.08
N TYR A 42 5.14 6.42 6.12
CA TYR A 42 6.58 6.27 6.29
C TYR A 42 7.12 7.27 7.31
N VAL A 43 6.91 8.58 7.14
CA VAL A 43 7.39 9.56 8.14
C VAL A 43 6.80 9.30 9.53
N GLU A 44 5.49 9.04 9.64
CA GLU A 44 4.87 8.73 10.95
C GLU A 44 5.52 7.50 11.59
N SER A 45 5.83 6.46 10.81
CA SER A 45 6.52 5.28 11.35
C SER A 45 7.89 5.61 11.96
N TYR A 46 8.65 6.53 11.36
CA TYR A 46 9.91 7.00 11.94
C TYR A 46 9.70 7.84 13.18
N GLU A 47 8.67 8.69 13.23
CA GLU A 47 8.33 9.44 14.43
C GLU A 47 8.00 8.50 15.59
N ARG A 48 7.24 7.42 15.34
CA ARG A 48 6.94 6.41 16.36
C ARG A 48 8.19 5.67 16.81
N VAL A 49 9.05 5.25 15.87
CA VAL A 49 10.33 4.58 16.21
C VAL A 49 11.20 5.50 17.05
N TRP A 50 11.33 6.77 16.65
CA TRP A 50 12.09 7.76 17.40
C TRP A 50 11.55 7.95 18.81
N TRP A 51 10.22 8.07 18.96
CA TRP A 51 9.59 8.21 20.28
C TRP A 51 9.89 7.00 21.17
N ILE A 52 9.79 5.78 20.64
CA ILE A 52 10.11 4.56 21.39
C ILE A 52 11.58 4.58 21.82
N GLU A 53 12.49 4.85 20.89
CA GLU A 53 13.93 4.82 21.18
C GLU A 53 14.37 5.92 22.14
N ALA A 54 13.74 7.09 22.09
CA ALA A 54 14.00 8.18 23.03
C ALA A 54 13.58 7.82 24.47
N ASN A 55 12.57 6.97 24.65
CA ASN A 55 12.06 6.58 25.97
C ASN A 55 12.69 5.28 26.50
N PHE A 56 12.97 4.31 25.63
CA PHE A 56 13.39 2.95 26.01
C PHE A 56 14.82 2.60 25.55
N GLY A 57 15.48 3.46 24.78
CA GLY A 57 16.78 3.20 24.18
C GLY A 57 16.70 2.40 22.87
N THR A 58 17.84 2.15 22.24
CA THR A 58 17.94 1.53 20.91
C THR A 58 17.99 0.00 20.92
N GLU A 59 18.12 -0.63 22.08
CA GLU A 59 18.28 -2.09 22.22
C GLU A 59 17.11 -2.87 21.60
N LEU A 60 15.89 -2.32 21.71
CA LEU A 60 14.67 -2.92 21.14
C LEU A 60 14.68 -2.99 19.61
N ARG A 61 15.46 -2.13 18.94
CA ARG A 61 15.53 -2.07 17.47
C ARG A 61 16.01 -3.39 16.89
N HIS A 62 17.02 -4.02 17.51
CA HIS A 62 17.58 -5.27 17.01
C HIS A 62 16.51 -6.37 16.98
N HIS A 63 15.79 -6.55 18.09
CA HIS A 63 14.70 -7.52 18.20
C HIS A 63 13.57 -7.24 17.21
N ALA A 64 13.15 -5.98 17.08
CA ALA A 64 12.09 -5.58 16.15
C ALA A 64 12.45 -5.90 14.69
N ILE A 65 13.70 -5.67 14.28
CA ILE A 65 14.19 -6.00 12.93
C ILE A 65 14.17 -7.50 12.70
N THR A 66 14.60 -8.31 13.67
CA THR A 66 14.58 -9.78 13.57
C THR A 66 13.15 -10.29 13.39
N MET A 67 12.22 -9.85 14.24
CA MET A 67 10.80 -10.19 14.12
C MET A 67 10.20 -9.75 12.78
N ALA A 68 10.59 -8.57 12.27
CA ALA A 68 10.12 -8.09 10.98
C ALA A 68 10.61 -8.98 9.83
N LYS A 69 11.89 -9.39 9.84
CA LYS A 69 12.46 -10.31 8.84
C LYS A 69 11.74 -11.66 8.85
N GLU A 70 11.51 -12.24 10.03
CA GLU A 70 10.78 -13.49 10.19
C GLU A 70 9.37 -13.41 9.59
N ARG A 71 8.62 -12.34 9.91
CA ARG A 71 7.28 -12.11 9.36
C ARG A 71 7.29 -11.99 7.84
N ILE A 72 8.30 -11.35 7.25
CA ILE A 72 8.45 -11.23 5.81
C ILE A 72 8.71 -12.59 5.19
N GLU A 73 9.57 -13.40 5.79
CA GLU A 73 9.91 -14.73 5.29
C GLU A 73 8.70 -15.67 5.36
N LEU A 74 7.95 -15.67 6.46
CA LEU A 74 6.71 -16.43 6.60
C LEU A 74 5.67 -16.02 5.54
N ARG A 75 5.54 -14.73 5.25
CA ARG A 75 4.64 -14.25 4.17
C ARG A 75 5.10 -14.73 2.80
N LYS A 76 6.40 -14.73 2.52
CA LYS A 76 6.95 -15.25 1.25
C LYS A 76 6.70 -16.75 1.12
N GLN A 77 6.90 -17.52 2.19
CA GLN A 77 6.61 -18.95 2.22
C GLN A 77 5.11 -19.21 2.00
N ALA A 78 4.23 -18.46 2.66
CA ALA A 78 2.79 -18.53 2.45
C ALA A 78 2.38 -18.14 1.02
N GLN A 79 3.03 -17.16 0.39
CA GLN A 79 2.77 -16.83 -1.03
C GLN A 79 3.21 -17.95 -1.97
N LYS A 80 4.35 -18.60 -1.69
CA LYS A 80 4.83 -19.76 -2.46
C LYS A 80 3.93 -20.98 -2.30
N ALA A 81 3.44 -21.23 -1.09
CA ALA A 81 2.52 -22.34 -0.79
C ALA A 81 1.07 -22.05 -1.21
N GLY A 82 0.66 -20.78 -1.16
CA GLY A 82 -0.70 -20.27 -1.37
C GLY A 82 -1.02 -19.82 -2.79
N ALA A 83 -0.15 -20.09 -3.77
CA ALA A 83 -0.51 -20.00 -5.20
C ALA A 83 -1.73 -20.89 -5.58
N LEU A 84 -2.25 -21.68 -4.64
CA LEU A 84 -3.42 -22.56 -4.77
C LEU A 84 -4.78 -21.94 -4.38
N CYS A 85 -4.89 -20.69 -3.92
CA CYS A 85 -6.23 -20.14 -3.66
C CYS A 85 -6.30 -18.60 -3.72
N PHE A 86 -6.15 -18.05 -4.92
CA PHE A 86 -6.88 -16.82 -5.24
C PHE A 86 -8.22 -17.25 -5.82
N SER A 87 -9.21 -17.48 -4.96
CA SER A 87 -10.60 -17.56 -5.40
C SER A 87 -10.96 -16.20 -6.01
N ARG A 88 -10.85 -16.12 -7.34
CA ARG A 88 -11.46 -15.05 -8.11
C ARG A 88 -12.94 -15.07 -7.75
N ARG A 89 -13.47 -13.96 -7.22
CA ARG A 89 -14.91 -13.81 -7.04
C ARG A 89 -15.52 -13.99 -8.43
N GLU A 90 -16.24 -15.08 -8.65
CA GLU A 90 -16.95 -15.28 -9.91
C GLU A 90 -17.93 -14.11 -10.04
N THR A 91 -17.67 -13.22 -11.00
CA THR A 91 -18.71 -12.32 -11.47
C THR A 91 -19.79 -13.22 -12.05
N GLY A 92 -20.90 -13.38 -11.32
CA GLY A 92 -22.05 -14.13 -11.77
C GLY A 92 -22.44 -13.67 -13.17
N LYS A 93 -22.21 -14.51 -14.16
CA LYS A 93 -22.96 -14.46 -15.40
C LYS A 93 -24.35 -14.99 -15.05
N GLU A 94 -25.27 -14.09 -14.73
CA GLU A 94 -26.69 -14.40 -14.87
C GLU A 94 -26.98 -14.54 -16.37
N SER A 95 -26.95 -15.78 -16.82
CA SER A 95 -27.68 -16.22 -18.00
C SER A 95 -29.14 -16.51 -17.61
N ALA A 96 -30.06 -16.13 -18.51
CA ALA A 96 -31.52 -16.36 -18.54
C ALA A 96 -32.34 -15.14 -18.08
N GLY A 97 -33.34 -14.67 -18.82
CA GLY A 97 -33.94 -15.12 -20.07
C GLY A 97 -34.99 -14.10 -20.52
N SER A 98 -35.32 -14.17 -21.81
CA SER A 98 -36.40 -13.42 -22.46
C SER A 98 -37.70 -13.47 -21.65
N GLY A 99 -38.24 -12.31 -21.29
CA GLY A 99 -39.56 -12.16 -20.67
C GLY A 99 -40.30 -11.02 -21.35
N ASP A 100 -41.33 -11.38 -22.11
CA ASP A 100 -42.22 -10.50 -22.87
C ASP A 100 -42.84 -9.40 -21.99
N PHE A 101 -42.79 -8.15 -22.49
CA PHE A 101 -43.53 -7.02 -21.93
C PHE A 101 -44.81 -6.83 -22.77
N LYS A 102 -45.98 -7.04 -22.18
CA LYS A 102 -47.29 -6.71 -22.78
C LYS A 102 -47.87 -5.49 -22.05
N LEU A 103 -48.39 -4.55 -22.87
CA LEU A 103 -49.03 -3.27 -22.52
C LEU A 103 -50.12 -3.37 -21.45
#